data_AF-A0A971M200-F1
#
_entry.id   AF-A0A971M200-F1
#
_cell.length_a   1.000
_cell.length_b   1.000
_cell.length_c   1.000
_cell.angle_alpha   90.00
_cell.angle_beta   90.00
_cell.angle_gamma   90.00
#
_symmetry.space_group_name_H-M   'P 1'
#
loop_
_entity.id
_entity.type
_entity.pdbx_description
1 polymer ?
#
loop_
_entity_poly.entity_id
_entity_poly.type
_entity_poly.pdbx_seq_one_letter_code
_entity_poly.pdbx_strand_id
1 'polypeptide(L)'
;MDIHTLAELFLASLYDMAERQPHSYFFFPVQEIAARIGTENLEQLVQAALTMESRGLVSLAGDPFGPLSAMISPEGIWFVENGGETGIIRAYRSNPSAVAASVNKDMPVDMESLPPLPEGVTPEKSPEVPEMTGIELLVTYIASAIADDDSLDAVTREDALRDVETVKIQLGRATKNLSLISALLDSLSNITSIRQMVADLGAAVLDKP
;
A
#
# COMPACT_ATOMS: atom_id res chain seq x y z
N MET A 1 -4.88 22.50 11.61
CA MET A 1 -5.49 21.32 10.92
C MET A 1 -6.02 20.35 11.98
N ASP A 2 -7.17 19.71 11.77
CA ASP A 2 -7.71 18.74 12.74
C ASP A 2 -7.01 17.38 12.67
N ILE A 3 -7.22 16.55 13.70
CA ILE A 3 -6.51 15.28 13.88
C ILE A 3 -6.88 14.23 12.83
N HIS A 4 -8.11 14.22 12.31
CA HIS A 4 -8.54 13.25 11.30
C HIS A 4 -7.93 13.60 9.94
N THR A 5 -7.95 14.89 9.58
CA THR A 5 -7.28 15.38 8.37
C THR A 5 -5.76 15.13 8.44
N LEU A 6 -5.13 15.37 9.60
CA LEU A 6 -3.71 15.03 9.80
C LEU A 6 -3.43 13.53 9.66
N ALA A 7 -4.34 12.69 10.14
CA ALA A 7 -4.19 11.24 10.09
C ALA A 7 -4.33 10.66 8.69
N GLU A 8 -5.26 11.19 7.89
CA GLU A 8 -5.35 10.83 6.47
C GLU A 8 -4.17 11.36 5.66
N LEU A 9 -3.66 12.55 5.99
CA LEU A 9 -2.44 13.08 5.37
C LEU A 9 -1.22 12.24 5.71
N PHE A 10 -1.10 11.81 6.96
CA PHE A 10 -0.09 10.86 7.41
C PHE A 10 -0.16 9.56 6.60
N LEU A 11 -1.36 8.99 6.46
CA LEU A 11 -1.58 7.75 5.73
C LEU A 11 -1.27 7.89 4.23
N ALA A 12 -1.66 9.01 3.60
CA ALA A 12 -1.34 9.30 2.21
C ALA A 12 0.17 9.44 1.97
N SER A 13 0.88 10.13 2.88
CA SER A 13 2.33 10.24 2.81
C SER A 13 3.02 8.89 2.98
N LEU A 14 2.54 8.07 3.93
CA LEU A 14 3.06 6.73 4.18
C LEU A 14 2.83 5.80 2.99
N TYR A 15 1.65 5.87 2.37
CA TYR A 15 1.33 5.16 1.13
C TYR A 15 2.31 5.51 0.00
N ASP A 16 2.50 6.80 -0.28
CA ASP A 16 3.44 7.24 -1.33
C ASP A 16 4.90 6.83 -1.03
N MET A 17 5.28 6.72 0.25
CA MET A 17 6.59 6.22 0.64
C MET A 17 6.71 4.72 0.40
N ALA A 18 5.68 3.96 0.76
CA ALA A 18 5.61 2.51 0.52
C ALA A 18 5.60 2.19 -0.99
N GLU A 19 4.91 2.96 -1.83
CA GLU A 19 4.90 2.77 -3.29
C GLU A 19 6.29 2.87 -3.92
N ARG A 20 7.20 3.65 -3.31
CA ARG A 20 8.57 3.85 -3.79
C ARG A 20 9.53 2.75 -3.34
N GLN A 21 9.10 1.86 -2.46
CA GLN A 21 9.94 0.76 -2.00
C GLN A 21 9.82 -0.47 -2.90
N PRO A 22 10.89 -1.27 -3.00
CA PRO A 22 10.85 -2.54 -3.73
C PRO A 22 9.96 -3.60 -3.06
N HIS A 23 9.65 -3.44 -1.76
CA HIS A 23 8.96 -4.42 -0.92
C HIS A 23 7.85 -3.75 -0.11
N SER A 24 6.72 -4.45 0.06
CA SER A 24 5.48 -3.91 0.65
C SER A 24 5.49 -3.79 2.18
N TYR A 25 6.49 -4.38 2.86
CA TYR A 25 6.58 -4.42 4.32
C TYR A 25 7.79 -3.64 4.81
N PHE A 26 7.74 -2.32 4.66
CA PHE A 26 8.79 -1.43 5.14
C PHE A 26 8.24 -0.49 6.19
N PHE A 27 8.90 -0.47 7.36
CA PHE A 27 8.62 0.49 8.42
C PHE A 27 9.37 1.78 8.15
N PHE A 28 8.65 2.88 8.10
CA PHE A 28 9.22 4.22 7.95
C PHE A 28 9.22 4.95 9.28
N PRO A 29 10.33 5.61 9.66
CA PRO A 29 10.34 6.46 10.85
C PRO A 29 9.30 7.57 10.74
N VAL A 30 8.51 7.77 11.80
CA VAL A 30 7.46 8.80 11.83
C VAL A 30 8.03 10.20 11.61
N GLN A 31 9.29 10.44 11.99
CA GLN A 31 9.99 11.71 11.75
C GLN A 31 10.23 11.98 10.25
N GLU A 32 10.49 10.94 9.45
CA GLU A 32 10.65 11.10 8.01
C GLU A 32 9.30 11.47 7.36
N ILE A 33 8.21 10.87 7.85
CA ILE A 33 6.86 11.19 7.42
C ILE A 33 6.53 12.63 7.82
N ALA A 34 6.88 13.05 9.04
CA ALA A 34 6.69 14.42 9.54
C ALA A 34 7.38 15.46 8.65
N ALA A 35 8.65 15.21 8.31
CA ALA A 35 9.43 16.09 7.44
C ALA A 35 8.81 16.22 6.05
N ARG A 36 8.21 15.14 5.53
CA ARG A 36 7.60 15.11 4.21
C ARG A 36 6.26 15.86 4.14
N ILE A 37 5.42 15.72 5.16
CA ILE A 37 4.17 16.48 5.25
C ILE A 37 4.40 17.91 5.75
N GLY A 38 5.61 18.20 6.22
CA GLY A 38 6.03 19.51 6.68
C GLY A 38 5.54 19.86 8.07
N THR A 39 5.14 18.91 8.92
CA THR A 39 4.72 19.21 10.30
C THR A 39 5.91 19.24 11.25
N GLU A 40 5.98 20.25 12.10
CA GLU A 40 6.90 20.27 13.24
C GLU A 40 6.27 19.68 14.52
N ASN A 41 4.95 19.50 14.53
CA ASN A 41 4.21 18.98 15.68
C ASN A 41 4.18 17.44 15.66
N LEU A 42 5.27 16.84 16.12
CA LEU A 42 5.42 15.38 16.23
C LEU A 42 4.40 14.75 17.18
N GLU A 43 4.00 15.43 18.25
CA GLU A 43 3.02 14.90 19.21
C GLU A 43 1.66 14.67 18.54
N GLN A 44 1.17 15.66 17.80
CA GLN A 44 -0.07 15.51 17.02
C GLN A 44 0.06 14.44 15.93
N LEU A 45 1.22 14.34 15.29
CA LEU A 45 1.43 13.31 14.28
C LEU A 45 1.44 11.90 14.87
N VAL A 46 2.00 11.71 16.06
CA VAL A 46 1.95 10.44 16.79
C VAL A 46 0.51 10.09 17.16
N GLN A 47 -0.28 11.06 17.63
CA GLN A 47 -1.72 10.84 17.89
C GLN A 47 -2.49 10.48 16.62
N ALA A 48 -2.16 11.12 15.49
CA ALA A 48 -2.74 10.80 14.19
C ALA A 48 -2.38 9.38 13.73
N ALA A 49 -1.12 8.97 13.91
CA ALA A 49 -0.64 7.63 13.61
C ALA A 49 -1.34 6.56 14.47
N LEU A 50 -1.47 6.80 15.79
CA LEU A 50 -2.21 5.92 16.71
C LEU A 50 -3.70 5.81 16.33
N THR A 51 -4.30 6.90 15.86
CA THR A 51 -5.68 6.89 15.35
C THR A 51 -5.80 5.97 14.14
N MET A 52 -4.86 6.01 13.20
CA MET A 52 -4.85 5.10 12.05
C MET A 52 -4.55 3.64 12.44
N GLU A 53 -3.68 3.41 13.42
CA GLU A 53 -3.41 2.08 13.96
C GLU A 53 -4.65 1.47 14.62
N SER A 54 -5.38 2.23 15.44
CA SER A 54 -6.62 1.75 16.06
C SER A 54 -7.71 1.35 15.04
N ARG A 55 -7.64 1.91 13.82
CA ARG A 55 -8.51 1.56 12.68
C ARG A 55 -7.98 0.39 11.85
N GLY A 56 -6.82 -0.17 12.20
CA GLY A 56 -6.15 -1.23 11.45
C GLY A 56 -5.55 -0.78 10.11
N LEU A 57 -5.40 0.53 9.88
CA LEU A 57 -4.89 1.08 8.62
C LEU A 57 -3.36 1.16 8.58
N VAL A 58 -2.73 1.09 9.76
CA VAL A 58 -1.28 1.21 9.95
C VAL A 58 -0.86 0.27 11.07
N SER A 59 0.35 -0.28 10.98
CA SER A 59 1.03 -0.95 12.10
C SER A 59 2.15 -0.05 12.59
N LEU A 60 2.18 0.24 13.90
CA LEU A 60 3.27 0.97 14.52
C LEU A 60 4.24 0.01 15.20
N ALA A 61 5.53 0.30 15.06
CA ALA A 61 6.60 -0.40 15.76
C ALA A 61 7.48 0.64 16.45
N GLY A 62 7.65 0.50 17.76
CA GLY A 62 8.54 1.32 18.56
C GLY A 62 9.54 0.43 19.30
N ASP A 63 10.82 0.71 19.14
CA ASP A 63 11.85 0.19 20.04
C ASP A 63 11.85 1.06 21.31
N PRO A 64 11.96 0.49 22.54
CA PRO A 64 12.08 1.24 23.79
C PRO A 64 13.09 2.40 23.77
N PHE A 65 14.09 2.35 22.89
CA PHE A 65 15.10 3.40 22.73
C PHE A 65 15.20 3.97 21.31
N GLY A 66 14.30 3.56 20.40
CA GLY A 66 14.34 3.93 18.98
C GLY A 66 13.17 4.81 18.52
N PRO A 67 13.22 5.32 17.28
CA PRO A 67 12.15 6.11 16.72
C PRO A 67 10.90 5.25 16.46
N LEU A 68 9.72 5.80 16.76
CA LEU A 68 8.45 5.21 16.34
C LEU A 68 8.44 5.12 14.81
N SER A 69 8.16 3.94 14.30
CA SER A 69 8.07 3.67 12.87
C SER A 69 6.69 3.14 12.51
N ALA A 70 6.27 3.37 11.27
CA ALA A 70 4.95 3.03 10.78
C ALA A 70 5.04 2.26 9.46
N MET A 71 4.15 1.29 9.30
CA MET A 71 3.96 0.54 8.06
C MET A 71 2.48 0.57 7.70
N ILE A 72 2.17 0.83 6.43
CA ILE A 72 0.79 0.82 5.95
C ILE A 72 0.27 -0.61 5.83
N SER A 73 -0.97 -0.86 6.27
CA SER A 73 -1.61 -2.16 6.09
C SER A 73 -2.30 -2.26 4.72
N PRO A 74 -2.70 -3.47 4.28
CA PRO A 74 -3.54 -3.63 3.10
C PRO A 74 -4.84 -2.81 3.16
N GLU A 75 -5.47 -2.73 4.32
CA GLU A 75 -6.67 -1.91 4.56
C GLU A 75 -6.37 -0.42 4.45
N GLY A 76 -5.19 0.02 4.93
CA GLY A 76 -4.70 1.38 4.77
C GLY A 76 -4.46 1.77 3.32
N ILE A 77 -3.86 0.86 2.53
CA ILE A 77 -3.69 1.02 1.08
C ILE A 77 -5.05 1.23 0.42
N TRP A 78 -5.99 0.31 0.67
CA TRP A 78 -7.33 0.39 0.11
C TRP A 78 -8.03 1.70 0.49
N PHE A 79 -7.91 2.14 1.74
CA PHE A 79 -8.49 3.41 2.21
C PHE A 79 -7.94 4.62 1.44
N VAL A 80 -6.63 4.68 1.20
CA VAL A 80 -5.97 5.75 0.43
C VAL A 80 -6.38 5.73 -1.04
N GLU A 81 -6.46 4.55 -1.65
CA GLU A 81 -6.88 4.40 -3.05
C GLU A 81 -8.33 4.85 -3.28
N ASN A 82 -9.20 4.68 -2.28
CA ASN A 82 -10.58 5.19 -2.29
C ASN A 82 -10.70 6.68 -1.94
N GLY A 83 -9.59 7.35 -1.64
CA GLY A 83 -9.52 8.80 -1.44
C GLY A 83 -9.84 9.29 -0.03
N GLY A 84 -9.98 8.40 0.94
CA GLY A 84 -10.26 8.73 2.35
C GLY A 84 -11.62 9.39 2.58
N GLU A 85 -11.79 9.99 3.75
CA GLU A 85 -13.04 10.60 4.21
C GLU A 85 -12.98 12.13 4.20
N THR A 86 -11.80 12.73 4.39
CA THR A 86 -11.63 14.19 4.52
C THR A 86 -11.35 14.90 3.19
N GLY A 87 -11.01 14.15 2.14
CA GLY A 87 -10.58 14.70 0.85
C GLY A 87 -9.12 15.19 0.82
N ILE A 88 -8.42 15.21 1.96
CA ILE A 88 -7.02 15.65 2.04
C ILE A 88 -6.08 14.74 1.24
N ILE A 89 -6.41 13.45 1.12
CA ILE A 89 -5.62 12.48 0.35
C ILE A 89 -5.53 12.92 -1.11
N ARG A 90 -6.67 13.26 -1.72
CA ARG A 90 -6.73 13.73 -3.10
C ARG A 90 -5.99 15.07 -3.26
N ALA A 91 -6.20 15.99 -2.32
CA ALA A 91 -5.53 17.30 -2.33
C ALA A 91 -4.00 17.15 -2.25
N TYR A 92 -3.52 16.29 -1.35
CA TYR A 92 -2.10 16.01 -1.16
C TYR A 92 -1.50 15.38 -2.41
N ARG A 93 -2.13 14.35 -2.99
CA ARG A 93 -1.60 13.68 -4.20
C ARG A 93 -1.64 14.58 -5.44
N SER A 94 -2.56 15.55 -5.50
CA SER A 94 -2.64 16.52 -6.60
C SER A 94 -1.60 17.64 -6.46
N ASN A 95 -1.35 18.11 -5.23
CA ASN A 95 -0.39 19.18 -4.95
C ASN A 95 0.23 19.06 -3.54
N PRO A 96 1.28 18.25 -3.37
CA PRO A 96 1.89 17.99 -2.06
C PRO A 96 2.45 19.25 -1.40
N SER A 97 3.00 20.18 -2.18
CA SER A 97 3.64 21.40 -1.66
C SER A 97 2.62 22.41 -1.12
N ALA A 98 1.45 22.53 -1.76
CA ALA A 98 0.37 23.37 -1.26
C ALA A 98 -0.19 22.84 0.07
N VAL A 99 -0.38 21.53 0.17
CA VAL A 99 -0.86 20.91 1.42
C VAL A 99 0.18 21.05 2.53
N ALA A 100 1.46 20.76 2.28
CA ALA A 100 2.53 20.93 3.28
C ALA A 100 2.62 22.38 3.80
N ALA A 101 2.40 23.38 2.95
CA ALA A 101 2.36 24.79 3.37
C ALA A 101 1.15 25.12 4.28
N SER A 102 0.06 24.37 4.18
CA SER A 102 -1.15 24.52 5.01
C SER A 102 -1.08 23.77 6.34
N VAL A 103 -0.13 22.85 6.53
CA VAL A 103 0.01 22.07 7.76
C VAL A 103 0.50 22.92 8.94
N ASN A 104 1.41 23.88 8.69
CA ASN A 104 1.98 24.76 9.71
C ASN A 104 1.27 26.11 9.87
N LYS A 105 0.39 26.46 8.93
CA LYS A 105 -0.45 27.64 9.06
C LYS A 105 -1.82 27.15 9.48
N ASP A 106 -2.41 27.72 10.52
CA ASP A 106 -3.85 27.57 10.84
C ASP A 106 -4.74 28.23 9.77
N MET A 107 -4.39 28.11 8.49
CA MET A 107 -5.22 28.53 7.37
C MET A 107 -6.10 27.34 6.96
N PRO A 108 -7.42 27.53 6.85
CA PRO A 108 -8.28 26.53 6.26
C PRO A 108 -7.83 26.29 4.82
N VAL A 109 -7.72 25.01 4.44
CA VAL A 109 -7.52 24.61 3.05
C VAL A 109 -8.78 25.04 2.30
N ASP A 110 -8.64 26.02 1.41
CA ASP A 110 -9.74 26.47 0.57
C ASP A 110 -10.03 25.40 -0.50
N MET A 111 -10.95 24.50 -0.15
CA MET A 111 -11.39 23.39 -1.01
C MET A 111 -12.12 23.88 -2.28
N GLU A 112 -12.48 25.16 -2.38
CA GLU A 112 -13.19 25.73 -3.54
C GLU A 112 -12.27 26.08 -4.72
N SER A 113 -10.94 26.02 -4.57
CA SER A 113 -9.99 26.27 -5.69
C SER A 113 -9.64 25.02 -6.52
N LEU A 114 -10.34 23.90 -6.29
CA LEU A 114 -10.16 22.69 -7.09
C LEU A 114 -10.90 22.81 -8.43
N PRO A 115 -10.36 22.23 -9.52
CA PRO A 115 -11.07 22.18 -10.79
C PRO A 115 -12.44 21.50 -10.58
N PRO A 116 -13.51 21.98 -11.24
CA PRO A 116 -14.86 21.51 -11.00
C PRO A 116 -14.97 20.00 -11.28
N LEU A 117 -15.76 19.34 -10.43
CA LEU A 117 -16.22 17.97 -10.61
C LEU A 117 -16.76 17.81 -12.05
N PRO A 118 -16.39 16.75 -12.80
CA PRO A 118 -17.19 16.37 -13.96
C PRO A 118 -18.57 15.94 -13.45
N GLU A 119 -19.57 16.79 -13.70
CA GLU A 119 -20.98 16.47 -13.47
C GLU A 119 -21.37 15.26 -14.33
N GLY A 120 -21.75 14.17 -13.66
CA GLY A 120 -22.29 12.99 -14.34
C GLY A 120 -22.02 11.67 -13.63
N VAL A 121 -22.36 11.54 -12.35
CA VAL A 121 -22.48 10.21 -11.72
C VAL A 121 -23.95 9.93 -11.47
N THR A 122 -24.56 9.24 -12.43
CA THR A 122 -25.81 8.51 -12.24
C THR A 122 -25.53 7.37 -11.23
N PRO A 123 -26.41 7.12 -10.25
CA PRO A 123 -26.19 6.05 -9.28
C PRO A 123 -26.70 4.72 -9.87
N GLU A 124 -25.88 3.97 -10.59
CA GLU A 124 -26.17 2.56 -10.88
C GLU A 124 -24.95 1.81 -11.44
N LYS A 125 -24.23 1.09 -10.56
CA LYS A 125 -24.19 -0.39 -10.53
C LYS A 125 -23.29 -0.77 -9.36
N SER A 126 -23.77 -1.68 -8.51
CA SER A 126 -22.90 -2.44 -7.61
C SER A 126 -21.71 -2.96 -8.43
N PRO A 127 -20.45 -2.82 -8.00
CA PRO A 127 -19.35 -3.45 -8.73
C PRO A 127 -19.63 -4.95 -8.71
N GLU A 128 -19.83 -5.52 -9.90
CA GLU A 128 -19.71 -6.96 -10.09
C GLU A 128 -18.43 -7.39 -9.38
N VAL A 129 -18.57 -8.41 -8.51
CA VAL A 129 -17.44 -9.14 -7.93
C VAL A 129 -16.45 -9.38 -9.07
N PRO A 130 -15.19 -8.92 -8.99
CA PRO A 130 -14.26 -9.10 -10.09
C PRO A 130 -14.21 -10.58 -10.40
N GLU A 131 -14.54 -10.96 -11.64
CA GLU A 131 -14.27 -12.31 -12.12
C GLU A 131 -12.77 -12.52 -11.95
N MET A 132 -12.41 -13.33 -10.95
CA MET A 132 -11.03 -13.62 -10.60
C MET A 132 -10.33 -14.09 -11.86
N THR A 133 -9.39 -13.29 -12.36
CA THR A 133 -8.73 -13.58 -13.63
C THR A 133 -7.93 -14.88 -13.49
N GLY A 134 -7.69 -15.59 -14.59
CA GLY A 134 -6.91 -16.84 -14.55
C GLY A 134 -5.53 -16.68 -13.88
N ILE A 135 -4.95 -15.47 -13.95
CA ILE A 135 -3.69 -15.09 -13.30
C ILE A 135 -3.86 -14.98 -11.78
N GLU A 136 -4.93 -14.35 -11.29
CA GLU A 136 -5.21 -14.23 -9.84
C GLU A 136 -5.52 -15.59 -9.21
N LEU A 137 -6.20 -16.48 -9.95
CA LEU A 137 -6.41 -17.87 -9.55
C LEU A 137 -5.08 -18.63 -9.44
N LEU A 138 -4.19 -18.49 -10.43
CA LEU A 138 -2.84 -19.08 -10.41
C LEU A 138 -2.01 -18.64 -9.20
N VAL A 139 -2.00 -17.33 -8.91
CA VAL A 139 -1.31 -16.78 -7.73
C VAL A 139 -1.88 -17.35 -6.43
N THR A 140 -3.20 -17.49 -6.36
CA THR A 140 -3.88 -18.08 -5.19
C THR A 140 -3.53 -19.54 -5.01
N TYR A 141 -3.49 -20.33 -6.09
CA TYR A 141 -3.09 -21.73 -6.03
C TYR A 141 -1.62 -21.91 -5.60
N ILE A 142 -0.73 -21.02 -6.05
CA ILE A 142 0.67 -21.02 -5.60
C ILE A 142 0.75 -20.74 -4.09
N ALA A 143 0.01 -19.75 -3.60
CA ALA A 143 -0.03 -19.43 -2.16
C ALA A 143 -0.55 -20.60 -1.32
N SER A 144 -1.66 -21.23 -1.74
CA SER A 144 -2.22 -22.41 -1.05
C SER A 144 -1.25 -23.59 -1.06
N ALA A 145 -0.59 -23.85 -2.19
CA ALA A 145 0.37 -24.93 -2.29
C ALA A 145 1.59 -24.74 -1.38
N ILE A 146 2.07 -23.49 -1.20
CA ILE A 146 3.13 -23.18 -0.21
C ILE A 146 2.60 -23.35 1.22
N ALA A 147 1.39 -22.87 1.50
CA ALA A 147 0.80 -22.93 2.82
C ALA A 147 0.58 -24.38 3.31
N ASP A 148 0.30 -25.31 2.38
CA ASP A 148 0.05 -26.72 2.66
C ASP A 148 1.30 -27.61 2.48
N ASP A 149 2.46 -27.04 2.13
CA ASP A 149 3.69 -27.81 1.91
C ASP A 149 4.42 -28.11 3.21
N ASP A 150 4.17 -29.30 3.78
CA ASP A 150 4.83 -29.79 4.99
C ASP A 150 6.35 -30.02 4.85
N SER A 151 6.90 -29.97 3.63
CA SER A 151 8.35 -30.10 3.41
C SER A 151 9.12 -28.78 3.61
N LEU A 152 8.41 -27.65 3.66
CA LEU A 152 9.01 -26.32 3.91
C LEU A 152 9.05 -26.01 5.40
N ASP A 153 10.21 -25.55 5.88
CA ASP A 153 10.33 -24.96 7.20
C ASP A 153 9.55 -23.64 7.29
N ALA A 154 9.28 -23.20 8.53
CA ALA A 154 8.43 -22.04 8.78
C ALA A 154 8.99 -20.73 8.20
N VAL A 155 10.32 -20.57 8.17
CA VAL A 155 10.97 -19.35 7.66
C VAL A 155 10.85 -19.31 6.14
N THR A 156 11.24 -20.41 5.47
CA THR A 156 11.14 -20.52 4.01
C THR A 156 9.69 -20.37 3.53
N ARG A 157 8.73 -20.92 4.27
CA ARG A 157 7.29 -20.78 3.96
C ARG A 157 6.84 -19.33 4.08
N GLU A 158 7.19 -18.66 5.18
CA GLU A 158 6.78 -17.28 5.40
C GLU A 158 7.38 -16.33 4.34
N ASP A 159 8.67 -16.51 4.02
CA ASP A 159 9.34 -15.73 2.98
C ASP A 159 8.73 -15.99 1.59
N ALA A 160 8.44 -17.26 1.25
CA ALA A 160 7.80 -17.60 -0.01
C ALA A 160 6.37 -17.02 -0.12
N LEU A 161 5.58 -17.03 0.95
CA LEU A 161 4.25 -16.41 0.95
C LEU A 161 4.34 -14.88 0.78
N ARG A 162 5.36 -14.24 1.35
CA ARG A 162 5.63 -12.80 1.13
C ARG A 162 6.02 -12.50 -0.31
N ASP A 163 6.82 -13.36 -0.93
CA ASP A 163 7.18 -13.24 -2.35
C ASP A 163 5.94 -13.36 -3.24
N VAL A 164 5.05 -14.32 -2.97
CA VAL A 164 3.78 -14.49 -3.70
C VAL A 164 2.85 -13.28 -3.56
N GLU A 165 2.70 -12.73 -2.35
CA GLU A 165 1.89 -11.53 -2.15
C GLU A 165 2.51 -10.33 -2.87
N THR A 166 3.84 -10.22 -2.90
CA THR A 166 4.53 -9.17 -3.66
C THR A 166 4.28 -9.29 -5.17
N VAL A 167 4.30 -10.52 -5.72
CA VAL A 167 3.93 -10.78 -7.11
C VAL A 167 2.48 -10.34 -7.37
N LYS A 168 1.53 -10.75 -6.53
CA LYS A 168 0.11 -10.36 -6.64
C LYS A 168 -0.07 -8.85 -6.71
N ILE A 169 0.60 -8.10 -5.82
CA ILE A 169 0.55 -6.64 -5.77
C ILE A 169 1.11 -6.04 -7.07
N GLN A 170 2.26 -6.51 -7.56
CA GLN A 170 2.84 -6.02 -8.81
C GLN A 170 1.93 -6.26 -10.02
N LEU A 171 1.15 -7.35 -10.01
CA LEU A 171 0.19 -7.66 -11.07
C LEU A 171 -1.06 -6.77 -11.04
N GLY A 172 -1.45 -6.28 -9.85
CA GLY A 172 -2.54 -5.32 -9.69
C GLY A 172 -2.20 -3.88 -10.05
N ARG A 173 -0.90 -3.54 -10.20
CA ARG A 173 -0.45 -2.17 -10.51
C ARG A 173 -0.69 -1.80 -11.97
N ALA A 174 -1.00 -0.50 -12.19
CA ALA A 174 -1.11 0.09 -13.53
C ALA A 174 0.22 0.02 -14.30
N THR A 175 1.35 0.22 -13.61
CA THR A 175 2.70 0.02 -14.17
C THR A 175 3.39 -1.11 -13.42
N LYS A 176 3.63 -2.22 -14.11
CA LYS A 176 4.20 -3.44 -13.52
C LYS A 176 5.73 -3.39 -13.56
N ASN A 177 6.38 -3.73 -12.44
CA ASN A 177 7.83 -3.92 -12.44
C ASN A 177 8.17 -5.36 -12.89
N LEU A 178 8.30 -5.56 -14.20
CA LEU A 178 8.55 -6.89 -14.79
C LEU A 178 9.87 -7.51 -14.31
N SER A 179 10.91 -6.70 -14.07
CA SER A 179 12.19 -7.19 -13.53
C SER A 179 12.04 -7.75 -12.12
N LEU A 180 11.25 -7.08 -11.27
CA LEU A 180 10.95 -7.57 -9.92
C LEU A 180 10.07 -8.82 -9.96
N ILE A 181 9.02 -8.83 -10.81
CA ILE A 181 8.17 -10.01 -10.99
C ILE A 181 9.03 -11.20 -11.43
N SER A 182 9.91 -11.02 -12.42
CA SER A 182 10.81 -12.07 -12.89
C SER A 182 11.74 -12.59 -11.79
N ALA A 183 12.32 -11.72 -10.97
CA ALA A 183 13.21 -12.14 -9.89
C ALA A 183 12.47 -12.92 -8.80
N LEU A 184 11.25 -12.51 -8.45
CA LEU A 184 10.41 -13.22 -7.48
C LEU A 184 9.95 -14.58 -8.02
N LEU A 185 9.57 -14.66 -9.30
CA LEU A 185 9.21 -15.93 -9.93
C LEU A 185 10.43 -16.87 -9.98
N ASP A 186 11.63 -16.37 -10.25
CA ASP A 186 12.85 -17.17 -10.23
C ASP A 186 13.13 -17.72 -8.82
N SER A 187 13.02 -16.88 -7.78
CA SER A 187 13.10 -17.28 -6.37
C SER A 187 12.10 -18.40 -6.04
N LEU A 188 10.81 -18.20 -6.36
CA LEU A 188 9.73 -19.14 -6.09
C LEU A 188 9.88 -20.46 -6.88
N SER A 189 10.50 -20.45 -8.05
CA SER A 189 10.72 -21.64 -8.87
C SER A 189 11.62 -22.70 -8.22
N ASN A 190 12.40 -22.29 -7.22
CA ASN A 190 13.25 -23.18 -6.42
C ASN A 190 12.42 -24.16 -5.57
N ILE A 191 11.17 -23.81 -5.25
CA ILE A 191 10.26 -24.66 -4.49
C ILE A 191 9.65 -25.68 -5.45
N THR A 192 10.00 -26.96 -5.25
CA THR A 192 9.67 -28.04 -6.19
C THR A 192 8.16 -28.26 -6.34
N SER A 193 7.39 -28.09 -5.26
CA SER A 193 5.93 -28.29 -5.23
C SER A 193 5.17 -27.29 -6.08
N ILE A 194 5.70 -26.08 -6.28
CA ILE A 194 5.03 -25.00 -7.02
C ILE A 194 5.68 -24.65 -8.35
N ARG A 195 6.84 -25.24 -8.67
CA ARG A 195 7.67 -24.87 -9.83
C ARG A 195 6.88 -24.77 -11.14
N GLN A 196 6.00 -25.73 -11.42
CA GLN A 196 5.20 -25.70 -12.65
C GLN A 196 4.19 -24.55 -12.66
N MET A 197 3.52 -24.29 -11.54
CA MET A 197 2.57 -23.18 -11.42
C MET A 197 3.26 -21.82 -11.54
N VAL A 198 4.47 -21.68 -11.00
CA VAL A 198 5.31 -20.49 -11.14
C VAL A 198 5.73 -20.27 -12.60
N ALA A 199 6.06 -21.35 -13.33
CA ALA A 199 6.36 -21.26 -14.76
C ALA A 199 5.14 -20.85 -15.60
N ASP A 200 3.97 -21.43 -15.31
CA ASP A 200 2.71 -21.09 -15.98
C ASP A 200 2.32 -19.62 -15.72
N LEU A 201 2.54 -19.14 -14.49
CA LEU A 201 2.37 -17.73 -14.15
C LEU A 201 3.35 -16.86 -14.95
N GLY A 202 4.65 -17.21 -14.97
CA GLY A 202 5.66 -16.49 -15.76
C GLY A 202 5.28 -16.34 -17.23
N ALA A 203 4.82 -17.41 -17.89
CA ALA A 203 4.35 -17.35 -19.27
C ALA A 203 3.13 -16.41 -19.44
N ALA A 204 2.23 -16.37 -18.45
CA ALA A 204 1.03 -15.53 -18.53
C ALA A 204 1.31 -14.03 -18.37
N VAL A 205 2.37 -13.64 -17.66
CA VAL A 205 2.67 -12.23 -17.33
C VAL A 205 3.94 -11.66 -17.95
N LEU A 206 4.89 -12.48 -18.38
CA LEU A 206 6.15 -12.02 -18.99
C LEU A 206 6.18 -12.18 -20.52
N ASP A 207 5.43 -13.12 -21.09
CA ASP A 207 5.42 -13.37 -22.55
C ASP A 207 4.34 -12.59 -23.32
N LYS A 208 3.64 -11.64 -22.69
CA LYS A 208 2.70 -10.77 -23.41
C LYS A 208 3.47 -9.70 -24.21
N PRO A 209 3.18 -9.55 -25.53
CA PRO A 209 3.84 -8.57 -26.40
C PRO A 209 3.51 -7.12 -26.05
#